data_AF-A0A820T5B1-F1
#
_entry.id   AF-A0A820T5B1-F1
#
_cell.length_a   1.000
_cell.length_b   1.000
_cell.length_c   1.000
_cell.angle_alpha   90.00
_cell.angle_beta   90.00
_cell.angle_gamma   90.00
#
_symmetry.space_group_name_H-M   'P 1'
#
loop_
_entity.id
_entity.type
_entity.pdbx_description
1 polymer ?
#
loop_
_entity_poly.entity_id
_entity_poly.type
_entity_poly.pdbx_seq_one_letter_code
_entity_poly.pdbx_strand_id
1 'polypeptide(L)'
;GIYHRQDGSDETSFITVQLYLNENFQGGETTFLDYFDRSRNVACKPLTGMVLIFEHRIYHEGSMLEKGRKYTVRTDVMYRPQNKNQ
;
A
#
# COMPACT_ATOMS: atom_id res chain seq x y z
N GLY A 1 -2.90 4.74 4.52
CA GLY A 1 -3.64 5.38 5.63
C GLY A 1 -4.99 4.70 5.75
N ILE A 2 -5.54 4.67 6.97
CA ILE A 2 -6.82 4.01 7.28
C ILE A 2 -7.98 4.86 6.77
N TYR A 3 -8.94 4.23 6.10
CA TYR A 3 -10.19 4.85 5.65
C TYR A 3 -11.37 4.19 6.36
N HIS A 4 -12.26 5.02 6.91
CA HIS A 4 -13.53 4.59 7.48
C HIS A 4 -14.65 4.92 6.49
N ARG A 5 -15.48 3.92 6.13
CA ARG A 5 -16.56 4.12 5.17
C ARG A 5 -17.68 4.97 5.79
N GLN A 6 -18.15 5.97 5.04
CA GLN A 6 -19.13 6.97 5.51
C GLN A 6 -20.58 6.64 5.11
N ASP A 7 -20.94 5.36 5.04
CA ASP A 7 -22.28 4.87 4.66
C ASP A 7 -23.03 4.16 5.81
N GLY A 8 -22.47 4.20 7.03
CA GLY A 8 -23.04 3.52 8.20
C GLY A 8 -22.74 2.02 8.29
N SER A 9 -21.94 1.46 7.38
CA SER A 9 -21.57 0.03 7.38
C SER A 9 -20.55 -0.39 8.45
N ASP A 10 -19.97 0.58 9.17
CA ASP A 10 -18.87 0.39 10.13
C ASP A 10 -17.64 -0.32 9.53
N GLU A 11 -17.41 -0.13 8.23
CA GLU A 11 -16.26 -0.71 7.54
C GLU A 11 -15.01 0.17 7.62
N THR A 12 -13.86 -0.46 7.87
CA THR A 12 -12.55 0.20 7.99
C THR A 12 -11.50 -0.53 7.15
N SER A 13 -10.62 0.20 6.46
CA SER A 13 -9.49 -0.41 5.75
C SER A 13 -8.27 -0.63 6.65
N PHE A 14 -7.62 -1.79 6.48
CA PHE A 14 -6.37 -2.12 7.19
C PHE A 14 -5.24 -2.61 6.27
N ILE A 15 -5.56 -2.96 5.02
CA ILE A 15 -4.60 -3.50 4.06
C ILE A 15 -4.72 -2.72 2.76
N THR A 16 -3.59 -2.40 2.15
CA THR A 16 -3.51 -1.91 0.78
C THR A 16 -3.19 -3.06 -0.17
N VAL A 17 -3.88 -3.08 -1.30
CA VAL A 17 -3.59 -3.90 -2.46
C VAL A 17 -3.14 -2.97 -3.59
N GLN A 18 -1.90 -3.12 -4.03
CA GLN A 18 -1.31 -2.27 -5.05
C GLN A 18 -0.86 -3.09 -6.26
N LEU A 19 -1.49 -2.85 -7.40
CA LEU A 19 -1.14 -3.46 -8.70
C LEU A 19 -0.26 -2.49 -9.50
N TYR A 20 0.87 -2.96 -10.01
CA TYR A 20 1.75 -2.19 -10.90
C TYR A 20 1.43 -2.50 -12.36
N LEU A 21 1.20 -1.46 -13.17
CA LEU A 21 0.69 -1.60 -14.54
C LEU A 21 1.76 -1.43 -15.62
N ASN A 22 2.96 -0.99 -15.25
CA ASN A 22 4.06 -0.81 -16.19
C ASN A 22 5.42 -0.90 -15.50
N GLU A 23 6.45 -0.92 -16.34
CA GLU A 23 7.87 -0.87 -16.00
C GLU A 23 8.56 0.26 -16.78
N ASN A 24 9.90 0.23 -16.86
CA ASN A 24 10.76 1.16 -17.60
C ASN A 24 10.75 2.60 -17.05
N PHE A 25 10.70 2.73 -15.73
CA PHE A 25 10.95 3.96 -14.99
C PHE A 25 12.07 3.78 -13.97
N GLN A 26 12.57 4.89 -13.42
CA GLN A 26 13.62 4.91 -12.40
C GLN A 26 13.08 5.47 -11.08
N GLY A 27 13.43 4.83 -9.98
CA GLY A 27 12.83 5.09 -8.67
C GLY A 27 11.38 4.59 -8.59
N GLY A 28 10.57 5.24 -7.77
CA GLY A 28 9.14 4.95 -7.68
C GLY A 28 8.84 3.62 -6.99
N GLU A 29 9.72 3.09 -6.15
CA GLU A 29 9.47 1.92 -5.31
C GLU A 29 8.36 2.18 -4.29
N THR A 30 7.75 1.10 -3.79
CA THR A 30 7.02 1.17 -2.51
C THR A 30 8.02 0.77 -1.43
N THR A 31 8.39 1.71 -0.57
CA THR A 31 9.47 1.49 0.42
C THR A 31 8.87 1.39 1.81
N PHE A 32 9.15 0.29 2.50
CA PHE A 32 8.84 0.10 3.91
C PHE A 32 9.96 0.69 4.75
N LEU A 33 9.57 1.52 5.70
CA LEU A 33 10.44 2.38 6.44
C LEU A 33 10.60 1.87 7.86
N ASP A 34 11.84 1.77 8.32
CA ASP A 34 12.11 1.57 9.73
C ASP A 34 12.15 2.93 10.44
N TYR A 35 11.46 3.03 11.58
CA TYR A 35 11.33 4.29 12.30
C TYR A 35 12.63 4.76 12.96
N PHE A 36 13.50 3.82 13.35
CA PHE A 36 14.70 4.13 14.15
C PHE A 36 15.98 4.10 13.31
N ASP A 37 16.03 3.27 12.27
CA ASP A 37 17.22 3.06 11.46
C ASP A 37 16.87 2.93 9.98
N ARG A 38 17.04 4.03 9.25
CA ARG A 38 16.75 4.12 7.81
C ARG A 38 17.60 3.17 6.95
N SER A 39 18.72 2.65 7.45
CA SER A 39 19.51 1.66 6.70
C SER A 39 18.79 0.31 6.55
N ARG A 40 17.77 0.06 7.38
CA ARG A 40 16.92 -1.13 7.35
C ARG A 40 15.66 -0.98 6.51
N ASN A 41 15.51 0.13 5.80
CA ASN A 41 14.40 0.32 4.88
C ASN A 41 14.40 -0.77 3.80
N VAL A 42 13.22 -1.25 3.43
CA VAL A 42 13.04 -2.31 2.43
C VAL A 42 12.25 -1.76 1.26
N ALA A 43 12.89 -1.65 0.09
CA ALA A 43 12.26 -1.17 -1.12
C ALA A 43 11.67 -2.34 -1.94
N CYS A 44 10.38 -2.26 -2.27
CA CYS A 44 9.73 -3.15 -3.21
C CYS A 44 9.81 -2.55 -4.62
N LYS A 45 10.61 -3.20 -5.48
CA LYS A 45 10.75 -2.79 -6.87
C LYS A 45 9.51 -3.22 -7.67
N PRO A 46 8.79 -2.29 -8.32
CA PRO A 46 7.60 -2.61 -9.09
C PRO A 46 7.93 -3.41 -10.34
N LEU A 47 7.13 -4.44 -10.60
CA LEU A 47 7.14 -5.24 -11.82
C LEU A 47 5.74 -5.23 -12.44
N THR A 48 5.64 -5.19 -13.76
CA THR A 48 4.35 -5.13 -14.46
C THR A 48 3.54 -6.38 -14.13
N GLY A 49 2.29 -6.19 -13.67
CA GLY A 49 1.41 -7.28 -13.25
C GLY A 49 1.61 -7.75 -11.81
N MET A 50 2.65 -7.28 -11.11
CA MET A 50 2.86 -7.63 -9.71
C MET A 50 1.85 -6.92 -8.80
N VAL A 51 1.32 -7.67 -7.83
CA VAL A 51 0.48 -7.15 -6.76
C VAL A 51 1.28 -7.17 -5.46
N LEU A 52 1.44 -5.99 -4.85
CA LEU A 52 1.98 -5.83 -3.51
C LEU A 52 0.82 -5.66 -2.52
N ILE A 53 0.81 -6.48 -1.47
CA ILE A 53 -0.19 -6.45 -0.39
C ILE A 53 0.54 -6.14 0.91
N PHE A 54 0.07 -5.14 1.65
CA PHE A 54 0.71 -4.74 2.91
C PHE A 54 -0.27 -4.08 3.88
N GLU A 55 0.02 -4.23 5.17
CA GLU A 55 -0.78 -3.62 6.25
C GLU A 55 -0.51 -2.11 6.35
N HIS A 56 -1.58 -1.35 6.64
CA HIS A 56 -1.52 0.10 6.81
C HIS A 56 -0.68 0.55 8.01
N ARG A 57 -0.42 -0.35 8.97
CA ARG A 57 0.37 -0.07 10.18
C ARG A 57 1.87 -0.06 9.93
N ILE A 58 2.34 -0.70 8.85
CA ILE A 58 3.76 -0.68 8.48
C ILE A 58 4.04 0.71 7.92
N TYR A 59 5.08 1.40 8.41
CA TYR A 59 5.45 2.71 7.87
C TYR A 59 5.97 2.54 6.45
N HIS A 60 5.42 3.30 5.50
CA HIS A 60 5.73 3.13 4.09
C HIS A 60 5.56 4.44 3.33
N GLU A 61 6.24 4.52 2.19
CA GLU A 61 6.10 5.63 1.24
C GLU A 61 6.13 5.12 -0.20
N GLY A 62 5.60 5.94 -1.11
CA GLY A 62 5.99 5.87 -2.52
C GLY A 62 7.27 6.66 -2.68
N SER A 63 8.38 5.99 -3.00
CA SER A 63 9.66 6.66 -3.22
C SER A 63 9.61 7.56 -4.45
N MET A 64 10.53 8.54 -4.51
CA MET A 64 10.61 9.51 -5.60
C MET A 64 10.69 8.81 -6.96
N LEU A 65 9.89 9.27 -7.92
CA LEU A 65 10.01 8.86 -9.31
C LEU A 65 11.03 9.77 -10.00
N GLU A 66 12.21 9.25 -10.27
CA GLU A 66 13.32 10.04 -10.82
C GLU A 66 13.19 10.24 -12.33
N LYS A 67 12.66 9.24 -13.04
CA LYS A 67 12.51 9.28 -14.50
C LYS A 67 11.35 8.41 -14.98
N GLY A 68 10.65 8.88 -16.01
CA GLY A 68 9.57 8.14 -16.66
C GLY A 68 8.20 8.41 -16.03
N ARG A 69 7.31 7.41 -16.11
CA ARG A 69 5.96 7.48 -15.53
C ARG A 69 5.59 6.13 -14.95
N LYS A 70 5.11 6.12 -13.71
CA LYS A 70 4.60 4.92 -13.03
C LYS A 70 3.08 4.92 -13.07
N TYR A 71 2.50 3.83 -13.55
CA TYR A 71 1.06 3.56 -13.54
C TYR A 71 0.79 2.43 -12.54
N THR A 72 -0.19 2.67 -11.67
CA THR A 72 -0.55 1.73 -10.62
C THR A 72 -2.02 1.88 -10.27
N VAL A 73 -2.65 0.78 -9.86
CA VAL A 73 -3.96 0.78 -9.23
C VAL A 73 -3.75 0.47 -7.76
N ARG A 74 -4.32 1.30 -6.90
CA ARG A 74 -4.36 1.08 -5.46
C ARG A 74 -5.80 0.91 -5.03
N THR A 75 -6.07 -0.16 -4.32
CA THR A 75 -7.32 -0.36 -3.58
C THR A 75 -6.99 -0.80 -2.16
N ASP A 76 -7.99 -0.84 -1.30
CA ASP A 76 -7.86 -1.26 0.08
C ASP A 76 -8.84 -2.38 0.40
N VAL A 77 -8.47 -3.27 1.32
CA VAL A 77 -9.37 -4.29 1.87
C VAL A 77 -10.14 -3.68 3.02
N MET A 78 -11.47 -3.69 2.92
CA MET A 78 -12.38 -3.18 3.94
C MET A 78 -12.82 -4.33 4.87
N TYR A 79 -12.78 -4.07 6.17
CA TYR A 79 -13.16 -5.01 7.21
C TYR A 79 -14.37 -4.47 7.96
N ARG A 80 -15.30 -5.37 8.29
CA ARG A 80 -16.42 -5.07 9.18
C ARG A 80 -16.26 -5.86 10.48
N PRO A 81 -16.54 -5.28 11.65
CA PRO A 81 -16.58 -6.04 12.89
C PRO A 81 -17.56 -7.20 12.79
N GLN A 82 -17.13 -8.37 13.26
CA GLN A 82 -18.05 -9.50 13.45
C GLN A 82 -18.73 -9.32 14.80
N ASN A 83 -20.05 -9.11 14.81
CA ASN A 83 -20.83 -9.13 16.05
C ASN A 83 -20.85 -10.55 16.60
N LYS A 84 -20.11 -10.80 17.70
CA LYS A 84 -20.12 -12.07 18.43
C LYS A 84 -21.32 -12.19 19.38
N ASN A 85 -22.53 -12.05 18.84
CA ASN A 85 -23.78 -12.36 19.54
C ASN A 85 -24.62 -13.27 18.64
N GLN A 86 -24.29 -14.57 18.65
CA GLN A 86 -25.17 -15.69 18.35
C GLN A 86 -24.99 -16.72 19.46
#